data_AF-A0A4Q5QF68-F1
#
_entry.id   AF-A0A4Q5QF68-F1
#
_cell.length_a   1.000
_cell.length_b   1.000
_cell.length_c   1.000
_cell.angle_alpha   90.00
_cell.angle_beta   90.00
_cell.angle_gamma   90.00
#
_symmetry.space_group_name_H-M   'P 1'
#
loop_
_entity.id
_entity.type
_entity.pdbx_description
1 polymer ?
#
loop_
_entity_poly.entity_id
_entity_poly.type
_entity_poly.pdbx_seq_one_letter_code
_entity_poly.pdbx_strand_id
1 'polypeptide(L)'
;MPRSPAADLAPLIKLLQAGVPPNRATTELSRVLDKWKVELADDGEHLQERLSGLAEQMMTGIEEMHEGIAEASDKGKPTLRRILAT
;
A
#
# COMPACT_ATOMS: atom_id res chain seq x y z
N MET A 1 -13.09 -22.92 -0.67
CA MET A 1 -11.98 -22.25 0.05
C MET A 1 -12.30 -20.76 0.12
N PRO A 2 -12.21 -20.12 1.30
CA PRO A 2 -12.29 -18.66 1.38
C PRO A 2 -11.14 -18.05 0.58
N ARG A 3 -11.41 -16.96 -0.16
CA ARG A 3 -10.37 -16.22 -0.89
C ARG A 3 -9.37 -15.63 0.11
N SER A 4 -8.08 -15.66 -0.23
CA SER A 4 -7.03 -15.05 0.59
C SER A 4 -7.17 -13.52 0.61
N PRO A 5 -6.98 -12.84 1.75
CA PRO A 5 -6.99 -11.37 1.85
C PRO A 5 -6.06 -10.69 0.84
N ALA A 6 -4.91 -11.31 0.53
CA ALA A 6 -3.96 -10.80 -0.46
C ALA A 6 -4.55 -10.73 -1.87
N ALA A 7 -5.43 -11.67 -2.23
CA ALA A 7 -6.11 -11.67 -3.53
C ALA A 7 -7.14 -10.55 -3.64
N ASP A 8 -7.78 -10.19 -2.54
CA ASP A 8 -8.75 -9.10 -2.48
C ASP A 8 -8.08 -7.72 -2.54
N LEU A 9 -6.86 -7.62 -2.00
CA LEU A 9 -6.06 -6.39 -1.99
C LEU A 9 -5.23 -6.17 -3.26
N ALA A 10 -5.03 -7.19 -4.09
CA ALA A 10 -4.24 -7.09 -5.31
C ALA A 10 -4.63 -5.91 -6.23
N PRO A 11 -5.92 -5.57 -6.43
CA PRO A 11 -6.31 -4.39 -7.19
C PRO A 11 -5.87 -3.06 -6.53
N LEU A 12 -6.01 -2.94 -5.21
CA LEU A 12 -5.58 -1.76 -4.45
C LEU A 12 -4.06 -1.57 -4.55
N ILE A 13 -3.29 -2.64 -4.36
CA ILE A 13 -1.82 -2.61 -4.47
C ILE A 13 -1.38 -2.12 -5.85
N LYS A 14 -2.01 -2.63 -6.92
CA LYS A 14 -1.72 -2.18 -8.29
C LYS A 14 -2.01 -0.69 -8.49
N LEU A 15 -3.09 -0.18 -7.91
CA LEU A 15 -3.42 1.26 -7.98
C LEU A 15 -2.36 2.10 -7.25
N LEU A 16 -1.95 1.69 -6.05
CA LEU A 16 -0.91 2.38 -5.28
C LEU A 16 0.44 2.39 -6.03
N GLN A 17 0.85 1.24 -6.59
CA GLN A 17 2.07 1.12 -7.40
C GLN A 17 2.02 1.96 -8.68
N ALA A 18 0.84 2.12 -9.28
CA ALA A 18 0.66 2.96 -10.47
C ALA A 18 0.62 4.46 -10.16
N GLY A 19 0.72 4.87 -8.89
CA GLY A 19 0.68 6.28 -8.49
C GLY A 19 -0.65 6.96 -8.80
N VAL A 20 -1.76 6.20 -8.81
CA VAL A 20 -3.07 6.79 -9.11
C VAL A 20 -3.47 7.81 -8.04
N PRO A 21 -4.35 8.77 -8.37
CA PRO A 21 -4.80 9.75 -7.38
C PRO A 21 -5.45 9.07 -6.17
N PRO A 22 -5.26 9.59 -4.94
CA PRO A 22 -5.72 8.95 -3.70
C PRO A 22 -7.20 8.56 -3.71
N ASN A 23 -8.06 9.33 -4.37
CA ASN A 23 -9.50 9.05 -4.46
C ASN A 23 -9.82 7.68 -5.08
N ARG A 24 -9.04 7.21 -6.07
CA ARG A 24 -9.22 5.91 -6.71
C ARG A 24 -8.78 4.78 -5.79
N ALA A 25 -7.67 4.96 -5.07
CA ALA A 25 -7.22 4.01 -4.07
C ALA A 25 -8.20 3.91 -2.90
N THR A 26 -8.74 5.03 -2.41
CA THR A 26 -9.77 5.05 -1.37
C THR A 26 -11.04 4.33 -1.81
N THR A 27 -11.51 4.56 -3.04
CA THR A 27 -12.70 3.88 -3.57
C THR A 27 -12.52 2.36 -3.62
N GLU A 28 -11.34 1.91 -4.04
CA GLU A 28 -11.01 0.49 -4.11
C GLU A 28 -10.88 -0.14 -2.71
N LEU A 29 -10.25 0.56 -1.76
CA LEU A 29 -10.16 0.13 -0.37
C LEU A 29 -11.56 -0.02 0.25
N SER A 30 -12.45 0.95 0.06
CA SER A 30 -13.83 0.88 0.55
C SER A 30 -14.55 -0.36 -0.01
N ARG A 31 -14.38 -0.66 -1.30
CA ARG A 31 -14.98 -1.86 -1.92
C ARG A 31 -14.51 -3.16 -1.25
N VAL A 32 -13.21 -3.27 -0.97
CA VAL A 32 -12.64 -4.46 -0.31
C VAL A 32 -13.15 -4.58 1.14
N LEU A 33 -13.21 -3.47 1.86
CA LEU A 33 -13.73 -3.44 3.24
C LEU A 33 -15.20 -3.84 3.31
N ASP A 34 -16.03 -3.35 2.40
CA ASP A 34 -17.45 -3.71 2.36
C ASP A 34 -17.64 -5.19 2.01
N LYS A 35 -16.81 -5.72 1.10
CA LYS A 35 -16.78 -7.15 0.81
C LYS A 35 -16.44 -7.97 2.06
N TRP A 36 -15.40 -7.61 2.79
CA TRP A 36 -15.00 -8.34 4.00
C TRP A 36 -16.05 -8.26 5.10
N LYS A 37 -16.69 -7.10 5.30
CA LYS A 37 -17.81 -6.97 6.25
C LYS A 37 -18.96 -7.92 5.91
N VAL A 38 -19.28 -8.08 4.63
CA VAL A 38 -20.34 -9.01 4.18
C VAL A 38 -19.91 -10.47 4.29
N GLU A 39 -18.69 -10.80 3.88
CA GLU A 39 -18.19 -12.18 3.94
C GLU A 39 -17.98 -12.69 5.37
N LEU A 40 -17.63 -11.79 6.29
CA LEU A 40 -17.37 -12.12 7.67
C LEU A 40 -18.60 -11.96 8.55
N ALA A 41 -19.63 -11.24 8.10
CA ALA A 41 -21.02 -11.11 8.57
C ALA A 41 -21.30 -10.87 10.07
N ASP A 42 -20.54 -11.47 10.99
CA ASP A 42 -20.55 -11.29 12.45
C ASP A 42 -19.22 -11.72 13.11
N ASP A 43 -18.22 -12.13 12.32
CA ASP A 43 -16.88 -12.55 12.77
C ASP A 43 -15.96 -11.33 12.88
N GLY A 44 -16.23 -10.53 13.90
CA GLY A 44 -15.46 -9.32 14.21
C GLY A 44 -13.98 -9.60 14.50
N GLU A 45 -13.67 -10.77 15.06
CA GLU A 45 -12.30 -11.19 15.33
C GLU A 45 -11.54 -11.45 14.02
N HIS A 46 -12.10 -12.22 13.09
CA HIS A 46 -11.46 -12.44 11.79
C HIS A 46 -11.40 -11.16 10.95
N LEU A 47 -12.38 -10.26 11.07
CA LEU A 47 -12.32 -8.96 10.40
C LEU A 47 -11.16 -8.13 10.97
N GLN A 48 -11.00 -8.10 12.30
CA GLN A 48 -9.92 -7.39 12.96
C GLN A 48 -8.55 -7.99 12.63
N GLU A 49 -8.44 -9.31 12.52
CA GLU A 49 -7.21 -10.00 12.11
C GLU A 49 -6.81 -9.59 10.68
N ARG A 50 -7.77 -9.62 9.74
CA ARG A 50 -7.51 -9.17 8.36
C ARG A 50 -7.11 -7.71 8.27
N LEU A 51 -7.74 -6.84 9.08
CA LEU A 51 -7.39 -5.41 9.13
C LEU A 51 -6.01 -5.17 9.73
N SER A 52 -5.64 -5.91 10.78
CA SER A 52 -4.32 -5.82 11.41
C SER A 52 -3.22 -6.23 10.42
N GLY A 53 -3.41 -7.36 9.72
CA GLY A 53 -2.47 -7.79 8.69
C GLY A 53 -2.34 -6.80 7.53
N LEU A 54 -3.43 -6.14 7.12
CA LEU A 54 -3.37 -5.06 6.13
C LEU A 54 -2.57 -3.85 6.64
N ALA A 55 -2.80 -3.43 7.89
CA ALA A 55 -2.11 -2.29 8.47
C ALA A 55 -0.60 -2.53 8.56
N GLU A 56 -0.18 -3.73 8.97
CA GLU A 56 1.23 -4.15 8.99
C GLU A 56 1.85 -4.08 7.59
N GLN A 57 1.21 -4.67 6.58
CA GLN A 57 1.69 -4.64 5.20
C GLN A 57 1.82 -3.22 4.64
N MET A 58 0.85 -2.35 4.94
CA MET A 58 0.91 -0.95 4.53
C MET A 58 2.04 -0.20 5.23
N MET A 59 2.28 -0.47 6.51
CA MET A 59 3.35 0.16 7.29
C MET A 59 4.73 -0.24 6.74
N THR A 60 4.96 -1.53 6.50
CA THR A 60 6.20 -2.02 5.87
C THR A 60 6.39 -1.40 4.48
N GLY A 61 5.34 -1.37 3.65
CA GLY A 61 5.44 -0.74 2.33
C GLY A 61 5.77 0.75 2.38
N ILE A 62 5.26 1.49 3.38
CA ILE A 62 5.58 2.90 3.60
C ILE A 62 7.03 3.07 4.06
N GLU A 63 7.54 2.21 4.94
CA GLU A 63 8.93 2.22 5.40
C GLU A 63 9.90 1.96 4.25
N GLU A 64 9.67 0.91 3.46
CA GLU A 64 10.47 0.58 2.27
C GLU A 64 10.48 1.73 1.25
N MET A 65 9.32 2.39 1.04
CA MET A 65 9.23 3.57 0.19
C MET A 65 10.02 4.75 0.76
N HIS A 66 9.97 5.01 2.07
CA HIS A 66 10.75 6.07 2.71
C HIS A 66 12.26 5.82 2.59
N GLU A 67 12.71 4.58 2.80
CA GLU A 67 14.11 4.19 2.64
C GLU A 67 14.57 4.34 1.18
N GLY A 68 13.75 3.87 0.22
CA GLY A 68 14.04 4.02 -1.21
C GLY A 68 14.12 5.48 -1.66
N ILE A 69 13.28 6.36 -1.11
CA ILE A 69 13.34 7.81 -1.37
C ILE A 69 14.61 8.42 -0.76
N ALA A 70 14.97 8.04 0.47
CA ALA A 70 16.18 8.52 1.12
C ALA A 70 17.43 8.11 0.33
N GLU A 71 17.50 6.87 -0.13
CA GLU A 71 18.60 6.36 -0.95
C GLU A 71 18.68 7.04 -2.33
N ALA A 72 17.54 7.26 -2.98
CA ALA A 72 17.47 7.98 -4.26
C ALA A 72 17.88 9.46 -4.11
N SER A 73 17.51 10.11 -2.99
CA SER A 73 17.89 11.48 -2.66
C SER A 73 19.40 11.61 -2.43
N ASP A 74 20.02 10.64 -1.76
CA ASP A 74 21.46 10.67 -1.50
C ASP A 74 22.28 10.43 -2.78
N LYS A 75 21.82 9.53 -3.67
CA LYS A 75 22.42 9.30 -5.00
C LYS A 75 22.16 10.43 -6.01
N GLY A 76 21.17 11.30 -5.79
CA GLY A 76 20.88 12.46 -6.65
C GLY A 76 21.86 13.63 -6.47
N LYS A 77 22.46 13.79 -5.28
CA LYS A 77 23.37 14.90 -4.96
C LYS A 77 24.69 14.91 -5.77
N PRO A 78 25.38 13.77 -6.03
CA PRO A 78 26.59 13.77 -6.84
C PRO A 78 26.34 14.19 -8.29
N THR A 79 25.21 13.79 -8.88
CA THR A 79 24.87 14.11 -10.27
C THR A 79 24.61 15.60 -10.47
N LEU A 80 23.87 16.25 -9.54
CA LEU A 80 23.67 17.70 -9.56
C LEU A 80 24.97 18.48 -9.29
N ARG A 81 25.80 18.03 -8.34
CA ARG A 81 27.12 18.64 -8.08
C ARG A 81 28.03 18.59 -9.30
N ARG A 82 28.01 17.49 -10.06
CA ARG A 82 28.80 17.35 -11.30
C ARG A 82 28.33 18.29 -12.40
N ILE A 83 27.02 18.52 -12.55
CA ILE A 83 26.47 19.42 -13.57
C ILE A 83 26.73 20.90 -13.21
N LEU A 84 26.64 21.25 -11.92
CA LEU A 84 26.86 22.62 -11.41
C LEU A 84 28.34 23.00 -11.25
N ALA A 85 29.28 22.06 -11.41
CA ALA A 85 30.72 22.29 -11.32
C ALA A 85 31.40 22.56 -12.69
N THR A 86 30.59 22.73 -13.75
CA THR A 86 31.01 23.11 -15.12
C THR A 86 30.44 24.47 -15.45
#